data_AF-A0A0Q0AT99-F1
#
_entry.id   AF-A0A0Q0AT99-F1
#
_cell.length_a   1.000
_cell.length_b   1.000
_cell.length_c   1.000
_cell.angle_alpha   90.00
_cell.angle_beta   90.00
_cell.angle_gamma   90.00
#
_symmetry.space_group_name_H-M   'P 1'
#
loop_
_entity.id
_entity.type
_entity.pdbx_description
1 polymer ?
#
loop_
_entity_poly.entity_id
_entity_poly.type
_entity_poly.pdbx_seq_one_letter_code
_entity_poly.pdbx_strand_id
1 'polypeptide(L)'
;LSHDWPGNIRELKSAAKRFVLGFPLLGADPVEALDPATGLRTQMRIIEKMLIQDALKRHRHNFDAVLQELELPRRTLYHRMKELGVAAPIAATAGV
;
A
#
# COMPACT_ATOMS: atom_id res chain seq x y z
N LEU A 1 19.26 -23.33 -21.77
CA LEU A 1 18.73 -22.55 -22.92
C LEU A 1 17.25 -22.86 -23.20
N SER A 2 16.45 -23.21 -22.18
CA SER A 2 15.01 -23.43 -22.36
C SER A 2 14.28 -22.69 -21.25
N HIS A 3 13.76 -21.53 -21.59
CA HIS A 3 12.66 -20.92 -20.83
C HIS A 3 11.39 -21.34 -21.57
N ASP A 4 10.50 -22.08 -20.92
CA ASP A 4 9.17 -22.38 -21.46
C ASP A 4 8.32 -21.12 -21.36
N TRP A 5 8.39 -20.29 -22.41
CA TRP A 5 7.44 -19.21 -22.58
C TRP A 5 6.11 -19.84 -23.01
N PRO A 6 5.01 -19.64 -22.27
CA PRO A 6 3.71 -20.19 -22.61
C PRO A 6 3.11 -19.37 -23.77
N GLY A 7 3.68 -19.51 -24.97
CA GLY A 7 3.03 -19.24 -26.25
C GLY A 7 2.48 -17.83 -26.52
N ASN A 8 2.86 -16.79 -25.78
CA ASN A 8 2.29 -15.44 -25.98
C ASN A 8 3.35 -14.36 -26.22
N ILE A 9 3.33 -13.74 -27.42
CA ILE A 9 4.19 -12.59 -27.80
C ILE A 9 4.07 -11.44 -26.78
N ARG A 10 2.92 -11.33 -26.12
CA ARG A 10 2.66 -10.38 -25.04
C ARG A 10 3.60 -10.57 -23.84
N GLU A 11 3.97 -11.80 -23.51
CA GLU A 11 4.85 -12.10 -22.39
C GLU A 11 6.30 -11.76 -22.75
N LEU A 12 6.75 -12.08 -23.97
CA LEU A 12 8.06 -11.69 -24.47
C LEU A 12 8.23 -10.16 -24.46
N LYS A 13 7.20 -9.42 -24.92
CA LYS A 13 7.20 -7.95 -24.86
C LYS A 13 7.23 -7.43 -23.42
N SER A 14 6.51 -8.07 -22.51
CA SER A 14 6.46 -7.66 -21.11
C SER A 14 7.79 -7.88 -20.41
N ALA A 15 8.49 -8.97 -20.72
CA ALA A 15 9.80 -9.26 -20.21
C ALA A 15 10.90 -8.35 -20.76
N ALA A 16 10.89 -8.07 -22.07
CA ALA A 16 11.80 -7.10 -22.66
C ALA A 16 11.61 -5.70 -22.05
N LYS A 17 10.36 -5.30 -21.82
CA LYS A 17 10.04 -4.02 -21.15
C LYS A 17 10.57 -3.99 -19.71
N ARG A 18 10.48 -5.10 -18.97
CA ARG A 18 11.01 -5.22 -17.60
C ARG A 18 12.53 -5.21 -17.55
N PHE A 19 13.20 -5.87 -18.49
CA PHE A 19 14.66 -5.89 -18.59
C PHE A 19 15.23 -4.48 -18.79
N VAL A 20 14.64 -3.70 -19.73
CA VAL A 20 15.04 -2.30 -19.96
C VAL A 20 14.78 -1.42 -18.72
N LEU A 21 13.79 -1.77 -17.91
CA LEU A 21 13.42 -1.06 -16.69
C LEU A 21 14.14 -1.59 -15.43
N GLY A 22 15.02 -2.58 -15.54
CA GLY A 22 15.79 -3.14 -14.41
C GLY A 22 14.99 -4.05 -13.46
N PHE A 23 13.81 -4.53 -13.87
CA PHE A 23 13.00 -5.46 -13.07
C PHE A 23 13.36 -6.92 -13.39
N PRO A 24 13.28 -7.83 -12.39
CA PRO A 24 13.51 -9.25 -12.62
C PRO A 24 12.49 -9.85 -13.60
N LEU A 25 12.97 -10.77 -14.42
CA LEU A 25 12.18 -11.46 -15.44
C LEU A 25 11.19 -12.43 -14.77
N LEU A 26 9.97 -12.50 -15.28
CA LEU A 26 8.97 -13.47 -14.81
C LEU A 26 9.47 -14.89 -15.10
N GLY A 27 9.58 -15.72 -14.07
CA GLY A 27 10.00 -17.12 -14.18
C GLY A 27 11.46 -17.38 -13.80
N ALA A 28 12.22 -16.38 -13.38
CA ALA A 28 13.38 -16.64 -12.52
C ALA A 28 12.84 -16.85 -11.11
N ASP A 29 12.82 -18.09 -10.62
CA ASP A 29 12.50 -18.35 -9.22
C ASP A 29 13.42 -17.48 -8.36
N PRO A 30 12.86 -16.54 -7.60
CA PRO A 30 13.67 -15.83 -6.64
C PRO A 30 14.02 -16.87 -5.58
N VAL A 31 15.32 -17.17 -5.46
CA VAL A 31 15.86 -17.68 -4.19
C VAL A 31 15.81 -16.50 -3.21
N GLU A 32 14.60 -16.07 -2.88
CA GLU A 32 14.35 -15.07 -1.86
C GLU A 32 13.75 -15.83 -0.69
N ALA A 33 14.49 -15.84 0.41
CA ALA A 33 13.88 -15.92 1.71
C ALA A 33 12.68 -14.96 1.67
N LEU A 34 11.48 -15.51 1.81
CA LEU A 34 10.23 -14.77 1.89
C LEU A 34 10.35 -13.79 3.06
N ASP A 35 10.87 -12.60 2.80
CA ASP A 35 10.86 -11.52 3.75
C ASP A 35 9.37 -11.21 4.00
N PRO A 36 8.86 -11.31 5.24
CA PRO A 36 7.46 -11.03 5.53
C PRO A 36 7.07 -9.56 5.21
N ALA A 37 8.06 -8.73 4.86
CA ALA A 37 7.93 -7.35 4.42
C ALA A 37 7.31 -7.19 3.00
N THR A 38 7.44 -8.16 2.10
CA THR A 38 6.99 -8.05 0.69
C THR A 38 5.65 -8.71 0.38
N GLY A 39 5.00 -9.35 1.36
CA GLY A 39 3.69 -9.97 1.16
C GLY A 39 2.56 -8.95 0.88
N LEU A 40 1.56 -9.36 0.09
CA LEU A 40 0.38 -8.55 -0.28
C LEU A 40 -0.27 -7.87 0.94
N ARG A 41 -0.37 -8.56 2.08
CA ARG A 41 -0.90 -7.99 3.33
C ARG A 41 -0.10 -6.79 3.84
N THR A 42 1.22 -6.82 3.72
CA THR A 42 2.09 -5.72 4.16
C THR A 42 1.98 -4.55 3.20
N GLN A 43 1.95 -4.79 1.88
CA GLN A 43 1.72 -3.75 0.87
C GLN A 43 0.35 -3.09 1.03
N MET A 44 -0.72 -3.87 1.27
CA MET A 44 -2.05 -3.31 1.53
C MET A 44 -2.07 -2.40 2.77
N ARG A 45 -1.37 -2.77 3.85
CA ARG A 45 -1.26 -1.91 5.05
C ARG A 45 -0.53 -0.61 4.75
N ILE A 46 0.52 -0.63 3.92
CA ILE A 46 1.23 0.59 3.52
C ILE A 46 0.31 1.51 2.72
N ILE A 47 -0.41 0.96 1.74
CA ILE A 47 -1.35 1.72 0.90
C ILE A 47 -2.49 2.30 1.76
N GLU A 48 -3.11 1.48 2.61
CA GLU A 48 -4.18 1.92 3.52
C GLU A 48 -3.69 3.06 4.43
N LYS A 49 -2.48 2.93 4.99
CA LYS A 49 -1.85 3.98 5.82
C LYS A 49 -1.67 5.28 5.04
N MET A 50 -1.16 5.21 3.81
CA MET A 50 -0.94 6.39 2.98
C MET A 50 -2.24 7.11 2.65
N LEU A 51 -3.30 6.38 2.31
CA LEU A 51 -4.62 6.96 2.00
C LEU A 51 -5.22 7.68 3.21
N ILE A 52 -5.18 7.04 4.39
CA ILE A 52 -5.69 7.66 5.63
C ILE A 52 -4.89 8.93 5.98
N GLN A 53 -3.56 8.89 5.84
CA GLN A 53 -2.71 10.06 6.11
C GLN A 53 -2.95 11.20 5.13
N ASP A 54 -3.14 10.91 3.85
CA ASP A 54 -3.40 11.92 2.83
C ASP A 54 -4.76 12.60 3.03
N ALA A 55 -5.82 11.82 3.30
CA ALA A 55 -7.13 12.35 3.62
C ALA A 55 -7.07 13.25 4.87
N LEU A 56 -6.38 12.82 5.93
CA LEU A 56 -6.18 13.62 7.14
C LEU A 56 -5.46 14.94 6.84
N LYS A 57 -4.43 14.93 5.98
CA LYS A 57 -3.71 16.15 5.57
C LYS A 57 -4.60 17.10 4.78
N ARG A 58 -5.34 16.58 3.79
CA ARG A 58 -6.24 17.38 2.93
C ARG A 58 -7.33 18.08 3.74
N HIS A 59 -7.89 17.40 4.74
CA HIS A 59 -8.95 17.93 5.60
C HIS A 59 -8.46 18.58 6.88
N ARG A 60 -7.14 18.85 7.02
CA ARG A 60 -6.54 19.45 8.23
C ARG A 60 -6.98 18.75 9.52
N HIS A 61 -7.00 17.42 9.51
CA HIS A 61 -7.44 16.56 10.61
C HIS A 61 -8.92 16.71 11.02
N ASN A 62 -9.77 17.29 10.16
CA ASN A 62 -11.22 17.23 10.36
C ASN A 62 -11.73 15.81 10.08
N PHE A 63 -11.98 15.05 11.15
CA PHE A 63 -12.40 13.66 11.05
C PHE A 63 -13.75 13.48 10.35
N ASP A 64 -14.73 14.36 10.54
CA ASP A 64 -16.03 14.18 9.89
C ASP A 64 -15.92 14.29 8.37
N ALA A 65 -15.08 15.21 7.87
CA ALA A 65 -14.77 15.33 6.44
C ALA A 65 -13.98 14.12 5.90
N VAL A 66 -13.02 13.60 6.67
CA VAL A 66 -12.25 12.39 6.32
C VAL A 66 -13.14 11.15 6.28
N LEU A 67 -14.07 11.01 7.22
CA LEU A 67 -15.01 9.90 7.27
C LEU A 67 -15.96 9.91 6.07
N GLN A 68 -16.40 11.10 5.67
CA GLN A 68 -17.22 11.28 4.48
C GLN A 68 -16.44 10.96 3.20
N GLU A 69 -15.18 11.40 3.08
CA GLU A 69 -14.38 11.14 1.88
C GLU A 69 -14.02 9.66 1.74
N LEU A 70 -13.57 9.02 2.82
CA LEU A 70 -13.17 7.61 2.80
C LEU A 70 -14.36 6.65 2.87
N GLU A 71 -15.58 7.18 3.05
CA GLU A 71 -16.81 6.41 3.24
C GLU A 71 -16.68 5.38 4.38
N LEU A 72 -16.03 5.78 5.48
CA LEU A 72 -15.76 4.91 6.62
C LEU A 72 -16.57 5.31 7.85
N PRO A 73 -17.05 4.34 8.65
CA PRO A 73 -17.57 4.61 9.99
C PRO A 73 -16.46 5.12 10.93
N ARG A 74 -16.82 6.01 11.86
CA ARG A 74 -15.89 6.60 12.85
C ARG A 74 -15.09 5.56 13.62
N ARG A 75 -15.77 4.51 14.10
CA ARG A 75 -15.14 3.37 14.80
C ARG A 75 -14.11 2.66 13.93
N THR A 76 -14.42 2.45 12.65
CA THR A 76 -13.54 1.77 11.69
C THR A 76 -12.29 2.59 11.42
N LEU A 77 -12.43 3.90 11.17
CA LEU A 77 -11.29 4.78 10.96
C LEU A 77 -10.33 4.76 12.16
N TYR A 78 -10.85 4.93 13.38
CA TYR A 78 -10.00 4.89 14.58
C TYR A 78 -9.31 3.54 14.77
N HIS A 79 -10.02 2.43 14.53
CA HIS A 79 -9.44 1.10 14.59
C HIS A 79 -8.28 0.96 13.57
N ARG A 80 -8.50 1.37 12.30
CA ARG A 80 -7.45 1.32 11.26
C ARG A 80 -6.27 2.21 11.59
N MET A 81 -6.51 3.42 12.08
CA MET A 81 -5.44 4.33 12.50
C MET A 81 -4.58 3.72 13.62
N LYS A 82 -5.20 3.05 14.59
CA LYS A 82 -4.49 2.34 15.67
C LYS A 82 -3.65 1.18 15.12
N GLU A 83 -4.24 0.32 14.30
CA GLU A 83 -3.56 -0.85 13.71
C GLU A 83 -2.40 -0.46 12.78
N LEU A 84 -2.51 0.67 12.08
CA LEU A 84 -1.51 1.15 11.12
C LEU A 84 -0.47 2.11 11.73
N GLY A 85 -0.62 2.44 13.02
CA GLY A 85 0.23 3.42 13.70
C GLY A 85 0.14 4.81 13.07
N VAL A 86 -1.06 5.22 12.65
CA VAL A 86 -1.34 6.60 12.24
C VAL A 86 -1.72 7.37 13.49
N ALA A 87 -0.84 8.27 13.93
CA ALA A 87 -1.12 9.12 15.09
C ALA A 87 -2.37 9.97 14.80
N ALA A 88 -3.44 9.75 15.57
CA ALA A 88 -4.46 10.78 15.72
C ALA A 88 -3.78 11.96 16.43
N PRO A 89 -3.91 13.21 15.94
CA PRO A 89 -3.52 14.34 16.75
C PRO A 89 -4.34 14.26 18.03
N ILE A 90 -3.65 13.98 19.14
CA ILE A 90 -4.20 14.07 20.48
C ILE A 90 -4.74 15.49 20.56
N ALA A 91 -6.04 15.64 20.82
CA ALA A 91 -6.68 16.94 20.89
C ALA A 91 -5.88 17.85 21.84
N ALA A 92 -5.18 18.82 21.27
CA ALA A 92 -4.53 19.87 22.02
C ALA A 92 -5.62 20.84 22.49
N THR A 93 -6.35 20.51 23.56
CA THR A 93 -7.07 21.49 24.38
C THR A 93 -7.46 20.93 25.76
N ALA A 94 -6.81 21.39 26.84
CA ALA A 94 -7.44 21.69 28.14
C ALA A 94 -6.41 22.22 29.17
N GLY A 95 -6.71 23.40 29.76
CA GLY A 95 -6.00 24.12 30.84
C GLY A 95 -4.89 25.04 30.31
N VAL A 96 -5.00 26.38 30.24
CA VAL A 96 -5.30 27.37 31.31
C VAL A 96 -4.59 27.06 32.61
#